data_AF-A0AA41VKH6-F1
#
_entry.id   AF-A0AA41VKH6-F1
#
_cell.length_a   1.000
_cell.length_b   1.000
_cell.length_c   1.000
_cell.angle_alpha   90.00
_cell.angle_beta   90.00
_cell.angle_gamma   90.00
#
_symmetry.space_group_name_H-M   'P 1'
#
loop_
_entity.id
_entity.type
_entity.pdbx_description
1 polymer ?
#
loop_
_entity_poly.entity_id
_entity_poly.type
_entity_poly.pdbx_seq_one_letter_code
_entity_poly.pdbx_strand_id
1 'polypeptide(L)' 'MVRQISFVKETPQKLHDTFWSDLFGNPSQWTDYRKDKLNGLVKPRHPDFKRKDSGQPLWLNAAPEWAISELPVISEG' A
#
# COMPACT_ATOMS: atom_id res chain seq x y z
N MET A 1 -31.64 27.20 -7.77
CA MET A 1 -30.22 26.79 -7.91
C MET A 1 -30.04 25.45 -7.23
N VAL A 2 -30.09 24.33 -7.96
CA VAL A 2 -29.83 23.00 -7.37
C VAL A 2 -28.32 22.80 -7.32
N ARG A 3 -27.77 22.52 -6.14
CA ARG A 3 -26.36 22.14 -6.00
C ARG A 3 -26.21 20.73 -6.55
N GLN A 4 -25.58 20.61 -7.71
CA GLN A 4 -25.17 19.33 -8.26
C GLN A 4 -24.06 18.78 -7.36
N ILE A 5 -24.39 17.83 -6.49
CA ILE A 5 -23.40 17.05 -5.76
C ILE A 5 -22.83 16.07 -6.78
N SER A 6 -21.68 16.40 -7.35
CA SER A 6 -20.89 15.44 -8.12
C SER A 6 -20.43 14.34 -7.17
N PHE A 7 -21.19 13.24 -7.10
CA PHE A 7 -20.73 12.02 -6.44
C PHE A 7 -19.67 11.41 -7.36
N VAL A 8 -18.42 11.85 -7.20
CA VAL A 8 -17.30 11.27 -7.93
C VAL A 8 -17.17 9.83 -7.44
N LYS A 9 -17.60 8.87 -8.25
CA LYS A 9 -17.29 7.46 -7.99
C LYS A 9 -15.78 7.31 -8.17
N GLU A 10 -15.04 7.30 -7.07
CA GLU A 10 -13.62 7.01 -7.13
C GLU A 10 -13.44 5.58 -7.66
N THR A 11 -12.69 5.45 -8.75
CA THR A 11 -12.42 4.16 -9.35
C THR A 11 -11.53 3.33 -8.41
N PRO A 12 -11.59 1.99 -8.47
CA PRO A 12 -10.73 1.14 -7.64
C PRO A 12 -9.22 1.46 -7.77
N GLN A 13 -8.80 1.94 -8.94
CA GLN A 13 -7.44 2.42 -9.18
C GLN A 13 -7.11 3.68 -8.36
N LYS A 14 -8.06 4.63 -8.27
CA LYS A 14 -7.87 5.87 -7.50
C LYS A 14 -7.78 5.60 -6.00
N LEU A 15 -8.56 4.64 -5.48
CA LEU A 15 -8.45 4.17 -4.08
C LEU A 15 -7.15 3.38 -3.83
N HIS A 16 -6.65 2.68 -4.83
CA HIS A 16 -5.39 1.96 -4.70
C HIS A 16 -4.20 2.92 -4.60
N ASP A 17 -4.19 3.99 -5.42
CA ASP A 17 -3.18 5.06 -5.35
C ASP A 17 -3.22 5.82 -4.01
N THR A 18 -4.38 5.97 -3.38
CA THR A 18 -4.47 6.64 -2.07
C THR A 18 -3.80 5.83 -0.95
N PHE A 19 -3.87 4.49 -0.97
CA PHE A 19 -3.21 3.67 0.04
C PHE A 19 -1.69 3.65 -0.11
N TRP A 20 -1.18 3.61 -1.35
CA TRP A 20 0.26 3.78 -1.58
C TRP A 20 0.73 5.16 -1.15
N SER A 21 -0.03 6.21 -1.49
CA SER A 21 0.30 7.58 -1.04
C SER A 21 0.30 7.69 0.49
N ASP A 22 -0.66 7.05 1.15
CA ASP A 22 -0.75 7.00 2.61
C ASP A 22 0.39 6.20 3.26
N LEU A 23 0.88 5.12 2.63
CA LEU A 23 2.08 4.41 3.08
C LEU A 23 3.29 5.35 3.17
N PHE A 24 3.53 6.15 2.14
CA PHE A 24 4.65 7.10 2.12
C PHE A 24 4.41 8.33 3.01
N GLY A 25 3.16 8.81 3.11
CA GLY A 25 2.80 9.95 3.95
C GLY A 25 2.78 9.63 5.45
N ASN A 26 2.43 8.38 5.81
CA ASN A 26 2.21 7.92 7.17
C ASN A 26 2.93 6.59 7.47
N PRO A 27 4.25 6.46 7.23
CA PRO A 27 4.93 5.15 7.28
C PRO A 27 4.86 4.47 8.65
N SER A 28 4.75 5.24 9.75
CA SER A 28 4.59 4.69 11.10
C SER A 28 3.27 3.94 11.32
N GLN A 29 2.25 4.18 10.48
CA GLN A 29 0.96 3.49 10.51
C GLN A 29 0.97 2.17 9.72
N TRP A 30 2.08 1.85 9.06
CA TRP A 30 2.24 0.65 8.26
C TRP A 30 3.32 -0.26 8.84
N THR A 31 3.12 -1.55 8.68
CA THR A 31 4.15 -2.57 8.94
C THR A 31 4.66 -3.07 7.60
N ASP A 32 5.98 -3.01 7.42
CA ASP A 32 6.68 -3.58 6.27
C ASP A 32 7.04 -5.04 6.56
N TYR A 33 6.44 -5.96 5.80
CA TYR A 33 6.66 -7.40 5.90
C TYR A 33 7.55 -7.94 4.78
N ARG A 34 8.14 -7.09 3.93
CA ARG A 34 8.94 -7.53 2.78
C ARG A 34 10.12 -8.40 3.23
N LYS A 35 10.81 -8.01 4.31
CA LYS A 35 11.93 -8.77 4.88
C LYS A 35 11.47 -10.09 5.51
N ASP A 36 10.39 -10.08 6.26
CA ASP A 36 9.84 -11.29 6.89
C ASP A 36 9.37 -12.31 5.83
N LYS A 37 8.81 -11.80 4.73
CA LYS A 37 8.36 -12.61 3.59
C LYS A 37 9.54 -13.20 2.83
N LEU A 38 10.60 -12.41 2.60
CA LEU A 38 11.86 -12.89 2.01
C LEU A 38 12.50 -13.99 2.88
N ASN A 39 12.47 -13.83 4.19
CA ASN A 39 13.03 -14.78 5.15
C ASN A 39 12.12 -15.99 5.44
N GLY A 40 10.94 -16.07 4.81
CA GLY A 40 9.99 -17.17 5.03
C GLY A 40 9.32 -17.18 6.41
N LEU A 41 9.39 -16.09 7.18
CA LEU A 41 8.76 -15.94 8.49
C LEU A 41 7.24 -15.76 8.38
N VAL A 42 6.76 -15.34 7.21
CA VAL A 42 5.33 -15.27 6.87
C VAL A 42 5.04 -16.05 5.59
N LYS A 43 3.77 -16.42 5.39
CA LYS A 43 3.33 -17.16 4.18
C LYS A 43 3.60 -16.34 2.90
N PRO A 44 3.87 -16.96 1.74
CA PRO A 44 4.08 -16.24 0.48
C PRO A 44 2.92 -15.33 0.05
N ARG A 45 1.70 -15.64 0.50
CA ARG A 45 0.49 -14.84 0.23
C ARG A 45 0.29 -13.66 1.21
N HIS A 46 1.15 -13.51 2.22
CA HIS A 46 1.10 -12.39 3.15
C HIS A 46 1.33 -11.07 2.38
N PRO A 47 0.61 -9.98 2.74
CA PRO A 47 0.86 -8.68 2.14
C PRO A 47 2.28 -8.20 2.39
N ASP A 48 2.78 -7.35 1.50
CA ASP A 48 4.10 -6.74 1.64
C ASP A 48 4.06 -5.58 2.64
N PHE A 49 2.94 -4.84 2.67
CA PHE A 49 2.65 -3.87 3.72
C PHE A 49 1.25 -4.10 4.30
N LYS A 50 1.10 -3.84 5.59
CA LYS A 50 -0.20 -3.86 6.26
C LYS A 50 -0.38 -2.64 7.14
N ARG A 51 -1.49 -1.93 6.97
CA ARG A 51 -1.86 -0.81 7.84
C ARG A 51 -2.29 -1.32 9.21
N LYS A 52 -1.81 -0.69 10.28
CA LYS A 52 -1.96 -1.18 11.66
C LYS A 52 -3.39 -1.08 12.20
N ASP A 53 -4.10 -0.01 11.85
CA ASP A 53 -5.45 0.30 12.37
C ASP A 53 -6.56 -0.49 11.67
N SER A 54 -6.54 -0.49 10.34
CA SER A 54 -7.58 -1.00 9.45
C SER A 54 -7.26 -2.40 8.94
N GLY A 55 -6.00 -2.83 9.05
CA GLY A 55 -5.52 -4.07 8.47
C GLY A 55 -5.41 -4.02 6.94
N GLN A 56 -5.53 -2.85 6.32
CA GLN A 56 -5.47 -2.68 4.87
C GLN A 56 -4.17 -3.28 4.31
N PRO A 57 -4.26 -4.26 3.40
CA PRO A 57 -3.09 -4.87 2.79
C PRO A 57 -2.65 -4.16 1.49
N LEU A 58 -1.35 -4.16 1.23
CA LEU A 58 -0.74 -3.78 -0.04
C LEU A 58 0.24 -4.86 -0.50
N TRP A 59 0.24 -5.15 -1.80
CA TRP A 59 1.16 -6.09 -2.43
C TRP A 59 1.94 -5.41 -3.55
N LEU A 60 3.24 -5.69 -3.63
CA LEU A 60 4.14 -5.12 -4.64
C LEU A 60 3.76 -5.51 -6.06
N ASN A 61 3.23 -6.72 -6.27
CA ASN A 61 2.82 -7.18 -7.59
C ASN A 61 1.58 -6.46 -8.15
N ALA A 62 0.89 -5.68 -7.31
CA ALA A 62 -0.22 -4.82 -7.70
C ALA A 62 0.12 -3.34 -7.56
N ALA A 63 1.34 -2.99 -7.11
CA ALA A 63 1.74 -1.62 -6.84
C ALA A 63 1.79 -0.78 -8.13
N PRO A 64 1.43 0.52 -8.06
CA PRO A 64 1.69 1.44 -9.14
C PRO A 64 3.20 1.65 -9.30
N GLU A 65 3.66 1.87 -10.54
CA GLU A 65 5.08 1.92 -10.89
C GLU A 65 5.84 3.03 -10.13
N TRP A 66 5.19 4.17 -9.88
CA TRP A 66 5.76 5.25 -9.09
C TRP A 66 6.06 4.79 -7.65
N ALA A 67 5.18 4.00 -7.04
CA ALA A 67 5.38 3.52 -5.68
C ALA A 67 6.54 2.53 -5.60
N ILE A 68 6.70 1.66 -6.61
CA ILE A 68 7.85 0.75 -6.68
C ILE A 68 9.16 1.56 -6.75
N SER A 69 9.18 2.66 -7.49
CA SER A 69 10.36 3.51 -7.67
C SER A 69 10.77 4.26 -6.40
N GLU A 70 9.82 4.63 -5.55
CA GLU A 70 10.06 5.34 -4.28
C GLU A 70 10.42 4.41 -3.11
N LEU A 71 10.24 3.08 -3.26
CA LEU A 71 10.52 2.14 -2.18
C LEU A 71 12.03 1.95 -1.98
N PRO A 72 12.50 1.90 -0.72
CA PRO A 72 13.88 1.53 -0.45
C PRO A 72 14.11 0.06 -0.83
N VAL A 73 15.29 -0.20 -1.40
CA VAL A 73 15.76 -1.56 -1.68
C VAL A 73 15.92 -2.30 -0.36
N ILE A 74 15.33 -3.49 -0.28
CA ILE A 74 15.59 -4.43 0.80
C ILE A 74 16.98 -5.01 0.59
N SER A 75 17.98 -4.43 1.25
CA SER A 75 19.33 -5.00 1.29
C SER A 75 19.35 -6.24 2.17
N GLU A 76 19.87 -7.34 1.64
CA GLU A 76 20.30 -8.48 2.45
C GLU A 76 21.44 -7.99 3.36
N GLY A 77 21.20 -8.03 4.68
CA GLY A 77 22.21 -7.74 5.70
C GLY A 77 22.60 -9.01 6.40
#